data_AF-A0A495KN59-F1
#
_entry.id   AF-A0A495KN59-F1
#
_cell.length_a   1.000
_cell.length_b   1.000
_cell.length_c   1.000
_cell.angle_alpha   90.00
_cell.angle_beta   90.00
_cell.angle_gamma   90.00
#
_symmetry.space_group_name_H-M   'P 1'
#
loop_
_entity.id
_entity.type
_entity.pdbx_description
1 polymer ?
#
loop_
_entity_poly.entity_id
_entity_poly.type
_entity_poly.pdbx_seq_one_letter_code
_entity_poly.pdbx_strand_id
1 'polypeptide(L)'
;MHFLYVLYSASANKFYVGETNDIDNRLLKHNNHSYDGSFTKIAGDWKVVLLFECISKDQAFRLEKFIKKMKSKIFIEKIIVNPEILIDIISKNNF
;
A
#
# COMPACT_ATOMS: atom_id res chain seq x y z
N MET A 1 -16.25 0.01 -1.77
CA MET A 1 -14.99 0.77 -1.77
C MET A 1 -13.86 -0.14 -1.36
N HIS A 2 -12.70 -0.03 -2.01
CA HIS A 2 -11.45 -0.60 -1.52
C HIS A 2 -10.40 0.51 -1.51
N PHE A 3 -9.36 0.33 -0.72
CA PHE A 3 -8.27 1.28 -0.62
C PHE A 3 -6.96 0.61 -0.98
N LEU A 4 -6.17 1.26 -1.82
CA LEU A 4 -4.73 1.05 -1.86
C LEU A 4 -4.12 1.78 -0.68
N TYR A 5 -3.25 1.12 0.08
CA TYR A 5 -2.49 1.76 1.14
C TYR A 5 -0.99 1.48 1.01
N VAL A 6 -0.21 2.41 1.56
CA VAL A 6 1.22 2.24 1.79
C VAL A 6 1.49 2.40 3.27
N LEU A 7 2.17 1.42 3.85
CA LEU A 7 2.72 1.49 5.20
C LEU A 7 4.22 1.77 5.15
N TYR A 8 4.71 2.49 6.13
CA TYR A 8 6.13 2.69 6.37
C TYR A 8 6.48 2.27 7.80
N SER A 9 7.61 1.58 7.95
CA SER A 9 8.25 1.32 9.23
C SER A 9 9.55 2.10 9.29
N ALA A 10 9.71 2.92 10.33
CA ALA A 10 10.94 3.68 10.55
C ALA A 10 12.05 2.75 11.06
N SER A 11 11.71 1.80 11.93
CA SER A 11 12.66 0.82 12.47
C SER A 11 13.29 -0.08 11.40
N ALA A 12 12.50 -0.51 10.41
CA ALA A 12 12.98 -1.34 9.31
C ALA A 12 13.40 -0.53 8.08
N ASN A 13 13.08 0.77 8.01
CA ASN A 13 13.23 1.61 6.83
C ASN A 13 12.65 0.95 5.56
N LYS A 14 11.46 0.37 5.69
CA LYS A 14 10.78 -0.36 4.60
C LYS A 14 9.36 0.14 4.38
N PHE A 15 8.96 0.05 3.11
CA PHE A 15 7.58 0.25 2.69
C PHE A 15 6.87 -1.08 2.51
N TYR A 16 5.58 -1.10 2.80
CA TYR A 16 4.66 -2.17 2.44
C TYR A 16 3.49 -1.58 1.65
N VAL A 17 3.14 -2.21 0.53
CA VAL A 17 2.01 -1.79 -0.32
C VAL A 17 0.97 -2.90 -0.31
N GLY A 18 -0.30 -2.55 -0.14
CA GLY A 18 -1.40 -3.52 -0.17
C GLY A 18 -2.74 -2.88 -0.44
N GLU A 19 -3.77 -3.71 -0.63
CA GLU A 19 -5.16 -3.30 -0.67
C GLU A 19 -5.95 -3.81 0.54
N THR A 20 -6.95 -3.04 0.97
CA THR A 20 -7.90 -3.44 2.01
C THR A 20 -9.22 -2.69 1.86
N ASN A 21 -10.31 -3.26 2.36
CA ASN A 21 -11.58 -2.56 2.57
C ASN A 21 -11.70 -1.98 3.99
N ASP A 22 -10.77 -2.32 4.88
CA ASP A 22 -10.71 -1.90 6.28
C ASP A 22 -9.25 -1.64 6.67
N ILE A 23 -8.87 -0.36 6.79
CA ILE A 23 -7.49 0.08 7.03
C ILE A 23 -7.08 -0.09 8.49
N ASP A 24 -8.00 0.14 9.43
CA ASP A 24 -7.72 0.09 10.87
C ASP A 24 -7.43 -1.34 11.30
N ASN A 25 -8.29 -2.29 10.91
CA ASN A 25 -8.09 -3.71 11.17
C ASN A 25 -6.82 -4.23 10.49
N ARG A 26 -6.50 -3.73 9.29
CA ARG A 26 -5.28 -4.11 8.57
C ARG A 26 -4.03 -3.64 9.32
N LEU A 27 -4.01 -2.38 9.74
CA LEU A 27 -2.89 -1.81 10.49
C LEU A 27 -2.66 -2.54 11.82
N LEU A 28 -3.74 -2.82 12.55
CA LEU A 28 -3.70 -3.62 13.77
C LEU A 28 -3.08 -5.00 13.54
N LYS A 29 -3.50 -5.73 12.50
CA LYS A 29 -2.94 -7.05 12.17
C LYS A 29 -1.45 -7.00 11.80
N HIS A 30 -1.00 -5.94 11.14
CA HIS A 30 0.42 -5.76 10.83
C HIS A 30 1.25 -5.53 12.10
N ASN A 31 0.83 -4.62 12.98
CA ASN A 31 1.56 -4.32 14.21
C ASN A 31 1.48 -5.45 15.25
N ASN A 32 0.39 -6.23 15.25
CA ASN A 32 0.21 -7.40 16.11
C ASN A 32 0.83 -8.69 15.56
N HIS A 33 1.58 -8.61 14.43
CA HIS A 33 2.26 -9.77 13.84
C HIS A 33 1.33 -10.96 13.55
N SER A 34 0.05 -10.69 13.27
CA SER A 34 -1.02 -11.70 13.23
C SER A 34 -0.93 -12.66 12.04
N TYR A 35 0.04 -12.48 11.14
CA TYR A 35 0.27 -13.30 9.96
C TYR A 35 1.59 -14.06 10.08
N ASP A 36 1.53 -15.35 10.43
CA ASP A 36 2.70 -16.22 10.50
C ASP A 36 3.49 -16.28 9.19
N GLY A 37 4.81 -16.13 9.28
CA GLY A 37 5.70 -16.07 8.11
C GLY A 37 5.61 -14.81 7.23
N SER A 38 4.79 -13.81 7.60
CA SER A 38 4.63 -12.59 6.79
C SER A 38 5.86 -11.68 6.84
N PHE A 39 6.17 -11.06 5.69
CA PHE A 39 7.14 -9.97 5.57
C PHE A 39 6.90 -8.84 6.58
N THR A 40 5.66 -8.62 7.00
CA THR A 40 5.35 -7.54 7.93
C THR A 40 5.74 -7.80 9.38
N LYS A 41 6.15 -9.04 9.72
CA LYS A 41 6.71 -9.37 11.04
C LYS A 41 8.09 -8.75 11.30
N ILE A 42 8.72 -8.16 10.29
CA ILE A 42 10.02 -7.49 10.45
C ILE A 42 9.93 -6.22 11.30
N ALA A 43 8.72 -5.71 11.55
CA ALA A 43 8.48 -4.46 12.27
C ALA A 43 7.10 -4.46 12.95
N GLY A 44 7.02 -3.79 14.10
CA GLY A 44 5.75 -3.53 14.82
C GLY A 44 5.35 -2.06 14.85
N ASP A 45 6.08 -1.18 14.15
CA ASP A 45 5.88 0.26 14.10
C ASP A 45 5.32 0.73 12.74
N TRP A 46 4.57 -0.12 12.05
CA TRP A 46 3.97 0.25 10.77
C TRP A 46 3.00 1.42 10.96
N LYS A 47 3.12 2.41 10.08
CA LYS A 47 2.23 3.57 9.99
C LYS A 47 1.73 3.75 8.57
N VAL A 48 0.47 4.12 8.41
CA VAL A 48 -0.11 4.48 7.12
C VAL A 48 0.51 5.80 6.65
N VAL A 49 1.14 5.79 5.48
CA VAL A 49 1.72 6.99 4.84
C VAL A 49 1.01 7.37 3.54
N LEU A 50 0.17 6.48 3.02
CA LEU A 50 -0.73 6.76 1.89
C LEU A 50 -1.98 5.91 2.03
N LEU A 51 -3.14 6.51 1.77
CA LEU A 51 -4.41 5.83 1.60
C LEU A 51 -5.09 6.44 0.37
N PHE A 52 -5.36 5.61 -0.63
CA PHE A 52 -5.94 6.02 -1.89
C PHE A 52 -7.20 5.20 -2.16
N GLU A 53 -8.31 5.88 -2.38
CA GLU A 53 -9.62 5.27 -2.60
C GLU A 53 -9.72 4.72 -4.03
N CYS A 54 -10.21 3.49 -4.14
CA CYS A 54 -10.46 2.82 -5.41
C CYS A 54 -11.93 2.43 -5.52
N ILE A 55 -12.49 2.58 -6.72
CA ILE A 55 -13.91 2.31 -6.99
C ILE A 55 -14.26 0.83 -6.83
N SER A 56 -13.28 -0.05 -7.01
CA SER A 56 -13.47 -1.51 -6.93
C SER A 56 -12.23 -2.21 -6.34
N LYS A 57 -12.45 -3.43 -5.86
CA LYS A 57 -11.36 -4.33 -5.44
C LYS A 57 -10.39 -4.62 -6.58
N ASP A 58 -10.91 -4.82 -7.80
CA ASP A 58 -10.07 -5.14 -8.96
C ASP A 58 -9.14 -3.98 -9.31
N GLN A 59 -9.63 -2.73 -9.28
CA GLN A 59 -8.81 -1.54 -9.50
C GLN A 59 -7.70 -1.43 -8.43
N ALA A 60 -8.04 -1.58 -7.15
CA ALA A 60 -7.06 -1.54 -6.06
C ALA A 60 -6.00 -2.65 -6.20
N PHE A 61 -6.42 -3.86 -6.55
CA PHE A 61 -5.52 -5.00 -6.77
C PHE A 61 -4.58 -4.80 -7.96
N ARG A 62 -5.09 -4.29 -9.09
CA ARG A 62 -4.29 -3.97 -10.28
C ARG A 62 -3.26 -2.88 -9.99
N LEU A 63 -3.67 -1.84 -9.28
CA LEU A 63 -2.80 -0.75 -8.87
C LEU A 63 -1.72 -1.22 -7.89
N GLU A 64 -2.07 -2.04 -6.90
CA GLU A 64 -1.12 -2.68 -5.98
C GLU A 64 -0.07 -3.49 -6.76
N LYS A 65 -0.52 -4.34 -7.69
CA LYS A 65 0.36 -5.16 -8.53
C LYS A 65 1.27 -4.30 -9.41
N PHE A 66 0.75 -3.21 -9.99
CA PHE A 66 1.53 -2.26 -10.77
C PHE A 66 2.66 -1.65 -9.93
N ILE A 67 2.33 -1.10 -8.75
CA ILE A 67 3.31 -0.46 -7.85
C ILE A 67 4.37 -1.48 -7.40
N LYS A 68 3.96 -2.69 -7.00
CA LYS A 68 4.91 -3.76 -6.61
C LYS A 68 5.84 -4.18 -7.74
N LYS A 69 5.36 -4.17 -8.99
CA LYS A 69 6.16 -4.50 -10.19
C LYS A 69 7.27 -3.48 -10.43
N MET A 70 7.07 -2.21 -10.08
CA MET A 70 8.08 -1.17 -10.27
C MET A 70 9.34 -1.40 -9.44
N LYS A 71 9.23 -2.10 -8.29
CA LYS A 71 10.34 -2.40 -7.37
C LYS A 71 11.22 -1.17 -7.05
N SER A 72 10.59 0.00 -6.96
CA SER A 72 11.27 1.29 -6.86
C SER A 72 10.81 2.04 -5.62
N LYS A 73 11.75 2.24 -4.68
CA LYS A 73 11.53 3.05 -3.47
C LYS A 73 11.18 4.50 -3.84
N ILE A 74 11.91 5.06 -4.80
CA ILE A 74 11.70 6.42 -5.32
C ILE A 74 10.29 6.56 -5.89
N PHE A 75 9.78 5.54 -6.60
CA PHE A 75 8.42 5.57 -7.12
C PHE A 75 7.38 5.56 -6.01
N ILE A 76 7.58 4.75 -4.96
CA ILE A 76 6.71 4.73 -3.77
C ILE A 76 6.70 6.11 -3.08
N GLU A 77 7.87 6.71 -2.87
CA GLU A 77 7.98 8.05 -2.30
C GLU A 77 7.28 9.10 -3.17
N LYS A 78 7.41 9.00 -4.49
CA LYS A 78 6.76 9.91 -5.43
C LYS A 78 5.23 9.84 -5.34
N ILE A 79 4.64 8.65 -5.25
CA ILE A 79 3.17 8.51 -5.12
C ILE A 79 2.66 8.90 -3.72
N ILE A 80 3.51 8.81 -2.68
CA ILE A 80 3.18 9.33 -1.35
C ILE A 80 3.13 10.86 -1.38
N VAL A 81 4.11 11.50 -2.03
CA VAL A 81 4.18 12.96 -2.15
C VAL A 81 3.12 13.52 -3.10
N ASN A 82 2.83 12.81 -4.19
CA ASN A 82 1.80 13.19 -5.15
C ASN A 82 0.90 11.99 -5.53
N PRO A 83 -0.19 11.77 -4.77
CA PRO A 83 -1.14 10.68 -5.04
C PRO A 83 -1.89 10.78 -6.37
N GLU A 84 -1.98 11.96 -7.00
CA GLU A 84 -2.68 12.14 -8.28
C GLU A 84 -2.07 11.29 -9.41
N ILE A 85 -0.79 10.93 -9.27
CA ILE A 85 -0.11 10.00 -10.19
C ILE A 85 -0.86 8.66 -10.28
N LEU A 86 -1.54 8.24 -9.22
CA LEU A 86 -2.33 7.01 -9.22
C LEU A 86 -3.56 7.11 -10.13
N ILE A 87 -4.16 8.30 -10.23
CA ILE A 87 -5.27 8.58 -11.15
C ILE A 87 -4.78 8.45 -12.59
N ASP A 88 -3.64 9.06 -12.92
CA ASP A 88 -3.02 8.95 -14.25
C ASP A 88 -2.73 7.49 -14.63
N ILE A 89 -2.25 6.69 -13.68
CA ILE A 89 -1.96 5.28 -13.88
C ILE A 89 -3.25 4.50 -14.15
N ILE A 90 -4.30 4.73 -13.36
CA ILE A 90 -5.61 4.11 -13.55
C ILE A 90 -6.15 4.42 -14.96
N SER A 91 -6.15 5.70 -15.35
CA SER A 91 -6.65 6.13 -16.65
C SER A 91 -5.83 5.57 -17.82
N LYS A 92 -4.49 5.54 -17.72
CA LYS A 92 -3.62 5.04 -18.81
C LYS A 92 -3.68 3.53 -19.00
N ASN A 93 -3.94 2.78 -17.93
CA ASN A 93 -3.94 1.32 -17.96
C ASN A 93 -5.35 0.71 -17.98
N ASN A 94 -6.41 1.54 -18.01
CA ASN A 94 -7.81 1.13 -17.96
C ASN A 94 -8.09 0.17 -16.78
N PHE A 95 -7.69 0.59 -15.57
CA PHE A 95 -7.93 -0.15 -14.32
C PHE A 95 -9.31 0.09 -13.72
#